data_AF-A0A846NPG4-F1
#
_entry.id   AF-A0A846NPG4-F1
#
_cell.length_a   1.000
_cell.length_b   1.000
_cell.length_c   1.000
_cell.angle_alpha   90.00
_cell.angle_beta   90.00
_cell.angle_gamma   90.00
#
_symmetry.space_group_name_H-M   'P 1'
#
loop_
_entity.id
_entity.type
_entity.pdbx_description
1 polymer ?
#
loop_
_entity_poly.entity_id
_entity_poly.type
_entity_poly.pdbx_seq_one_letter_code
_entity_poly.pdbx_strand_id
1 'polypeptide(L)'
;MEVDGALNLHGKRTAWRNHDLIGIGGSNPTPFQSLIAFSEKEIQRILSGLKASSNSFILSQVPPYGTRLDRVFLGRHVGSRALTKFIGEYNPLTAVVGHVHEGRGEQMLGSTVIVNPGPGARGFYGLMELGSDGVEVTLSQI
;
A
#
# COMPACT_ATOMS: atom_id res chain seq x y z
N MET A 1 11.56 4.26 -14.72
CA MET A 1 11.14 4.20 -16.13
C MET A 1 9.73 4.71 -16.15
N GLU A 2 9.51 5.74 -16.95
CA GLU A 2 8.18 6.20 -17.30
C GLU A 2 7.82 5.54 -18.63
N VAL A 3 6.59 5.05 -18.77
CA VAL A 3 6.08 4.43 -20.00
C VAL A 3 4.67 4.97 -20.19
N ASP A 4 4.40 5.63 -21.32
CA ASP A 4 3.08 6.17 -21.68
C ASP A 4 2.41 7.02 -20.57
N GLY A 5 3.20 7.87 -19.90
CA GLY A 5 2.73 8.71 -18.79
C GLY A 5 2.56 7.98 -17.45
N ALA A 6 2.87 6.69 -17.38
CA ALA A 6 2.90 5.92 -16.14
C ALA A 6 4.30 5.89 -15.53
N LEU A 7 4.43 6.36 -14.29
CA LEU A 7 5.69 6.37 -13.55
C LEU A 7 5.82 5.12 -12.65
N ASN A 8 6.84 4.30 -12.87
CA ASN A 8 7.15 3.21 -11.95
C ASN A 8 7.87 3.73 -10.68
N LEU A 9 7.18 3.60 -9.55
CA LEU A 9 7.60 4.04 -8.21
C LEU A 9 8.24 2.95 -7.35
N HIS A 10 8.35 1.70 -7.79
CA HIS A 10 8.94 0.63 -6.97
C HIS A 10 10.35 1.02 -6.49
N GLY A 11 10.52 1.03 -5.16
CA GLY A 11 11.77 1.38 -4.49
C GLY A 11 12.14 2.87 -4.60
N LYS A 12 11.17 3.74 -4.88
CA LYS A 12 11.39 5.16 -5.11
C LYS A 12 10.46 6.02 -4.29
N ARG A 13 10.95 7.23 -4.03
CA ARG A 13 10.19 8.39 -3.62
C ARG A 13 10.23 9.42 -4.74
N THR A 14 9.10 10.03 -5.06
CA THR A 14 9.02 11.18 -5.98
C THR A 14 8.11 12.25 -5.40
N ALA A 15 8.38 13.51 -5.71
CA ALA A 15 7.47 14.59 -5.38
C ALA A 15 6.27 14.58 -6.33
N TRP A 16 5.08 14.85 -5.81
CA TRP A 16 3.87 15.08 -6.57
C TRP A 16 3.08 16.19 -5.90
N ARG A 17 3.01 17.36 -6.54
CA ARG A 17 2.46 18.59 -5.95
C ARG A 17 3.16 18.91 -4.60
N ASN A 18 2.39 19.06 -3.53
CA ASN A 18 2.83 19.30 -2.15
C ASN A 18 2.98 18.01 -1.33
N HIS A 19 3.00 16.85 -2.00
CA HIS A 19 3.06 15.53 -1.39
C HIS A 19 4.24 14.71 -1.92
N ASP A 20 4.56 13.64 -1.22
CA ASP A 20 5.52 12.63 -1.66
C ASP A 20 4.77 11.35 -2.03
N LEU A 21 5.12 10.71 -3.15
CA LEU A 21 4.67 9.37 -3.50
C LEU A 21 5.81 8.38 -3.27
N ILE A 22 5.52 7.27 -2.60
CA ILE A 22 6.48 6.21 -2.31
C ILE A 22 5.92 4.88 -2.80
N GLY A 23 6.69 4.16 -3.63
CA GLY A 23 6.22 2.91 -4.23
C GLY A 23 6.95 1.66 -3.71
N ILE A 24 6.18 0.62 -3.42
CA ILE A 24 6.66 -0.72 -3.06
C ILE A 24 5.90 -1.74 -3.92
N GLY A 25 6.42 -1.97 -5.13
CA GLY A 25 5.93 -3.06 -5.98
C GLY A 25 6.28 -4.46 -5.47
N GLY A 26 5.73 -5.47 -6.14
CA GLY A 26 5.93 -6.90 -5.83
C GLY A 26 5.16 -7.39 -4.63
N SER A 27 4.85 -8.70 -4.57
CA SER A 27 4.19 -9.30 -3.42
C SER A 27 5.18 -9.93 -2.45
N ASN A 28 4.73 -10.33 -1.25
CA ASN A 28 5.43 -11.37 -0.50
C ASN A 28 5.36 -12.71 -1.27
N PRO A 29 6.25 -13.67 -1.00
CA PRO A 29 6.19 -14.98 -1.65
C PRO A 29 4.85 -15.66 -1.35
N THR A 30 4.15 -16.07 -2.41
CA THR A 30 2.86 -16.76 -2.31
C THR A 30 2.94 -18.16 -2.91
N PRO A 31 2.02 -19.08 -2.54
CA PRO A 31 1.91 -20.38 -3.19
C PRO A 31 1.63 -20.29 -4.70
N PHE A 32 1.13 -19.15 -5.17
CA PHE A 32 0.77 -18.90 -6.58
C PHE A 32 1.93 -18.40 -7.43
N GLN A 33 3.16 -18.36 -6.89
CA GLN A 33 4.38 -17.95 -7.59
C GLN A 33 4.23 -16.60 -8.31
N SER A 34 3.90 -15.55 -7.55
CA SER A 34 3.90 -14.17 -8.07
C SER A 34 5.21 -13.87 -8.81
N LEU A 35 5.13 -13.41 -10.07
CA LEU A 35 6.29 -13.13 -10.93
C LEU A 35 7.31 -12.16 -10.31
N ILE A 36 6.82 -11.21 -9.52
CA ILE A 36 7.64 -10.25 -8.76
C ILE A 36 7.30 -10.46 -7.29
N ALA A 37 8.15 -11.20 -6.59
CA ALA A 37 8.01 -11.50 -5.18
C ALA A 37 9.27 -11.08 -4.40
N PHE A 38 9.07 -10.41 -3.27
CA PHE A 38 10.13 -9.98 -2.36
C PHE A 38 9.91 -10.62 -1.00
N SER A 39 10.94 -11.26 -0.46
CA SER A 39 10.96 -11.69 0.93
C SER A 39 10.81 -10.49 1.87
N GLU A 40 10.36 -10.76 3.10
CA GLU A 40 10.22 -9.73 4.12
C GLU A 40 11.51 -8.93 4.37
N LYS A 41 12.68 -9.59 4.27
CA LYS A 41 13.98 -8.94 4.39
C LYS A 41 14.28 -8.00 3.21
N GLU A 42 13.84 -8.35 2.01
CA GLU A 42 13.99 -7.49 0.82
C GLU A 42 13.06 -6.29 0.89
N ILE A 43 11.81 -6.47 1.31
CA ILE A 43 10.87 -5.36 1.58
C ILE A 43 11.48 -4.41 2.61
N GLN A 44 12.01 -4.95 3.71
CA GLN A 44 12.72 -4.15 4.72
C GLN A 44 13.92 -3.39 4.15
N ARG A 45 14.72 -4.04 3.28
CA ARG A 45 15.89 -3.41 2.66
C ARG A 45 15.47 -2.26 1.72
N ILE A 46 14.43 -2.46 0.91
CA ILE A 46 13.89 -1.41 0.04
C ILE A 46 13.43 -0.21 0.90
N LEU A 47 12.62 -0.48 1.92
CA LEU A 47 12.11 0.54 2.84
C LEU A 47 13.21 1.30 3.58
N SER A 48 14.31 0.63 3.93
CA SER A 48 15.43 1.28 4.64
C SER A 48 16.13 2.39 3.83
N GLY A 49 15.99 2.37 2.50
CA GLY A 49 16.51 3.42 1.62
C GLY A 49 15.54 4.58 1.39
N LEU A 50 14.34 4.53 1.98
CA LEU A 50 13.27 5.48 1.76
C LEU A 50 12.96 6.23 3.06
N LYS A 51 12.51 7.48 2.92
CA LYS A 51 12.03 8.31 4.04
C LYS A 51 10.68 8.89 3.68
N ALA A 52 9.66 8.54 4.45
CA ALA A 52 8.34 9.11 4.36
C ALA A 52 8.18 10.30 5.31
N SER A 53 6.99 10.89 5.30
CA SER A 53 6.55 11.99 6.15
C SER A 53 5.03 11.91 6.28
N SER A 54 4.44 12.73 7.14
CA SER A 54 2.99 12.88 7.25
C SER A 54 2.29 13.34 5.97
N ASN A 55 3.04 13.84 4.98
CA ASN A 55 2.50 14.26 3.68
C ASN A 55 2.69 13.20 2.58
N SER A 56 3.21 12.02 2.93
CA SER A 56 3.50 10.96 1.98
C SER A 56 2.27 10.09 1.68
N PHE A 57 2.13 9.67 0.43
CA PHE A 57 1.30 8.56 -0.01
C PHE A 57 2.19 7.35 -0.23
N ILE A 58 1.84 6.23 0.39
CA ILE A 58 2.48 4.94 0.12
C ILE A 58 1.61 4.17 -0.87
N LEU A 59 2.21 3.67 -1.94
CA LEU A 59 1.61 2.74 -2.89
C LEU A 59 2.34 1.41 -2.75
N SER A 60 1.74 0.45 -2.05
CA SER A 60 2.34 -0.86 -1.82
C SER A 60 1.47 -1.94 -2.44
N GLN A 61 2.06 -2.92 -3.12
CA GLN A 61 1.27 -4.08 -3.53
C GLN A 61 0.93 -4.95 -2.31
N VAL A 62 1.84 -5.10 -1.34
CA VAL A 62 1.63 -5.89 -0.11
C VAL A 62 0.95 -5.04 0.98
N PRO A 63 -0.09 -5.55 1.67
CA PRO A 63 -0.69 -4.86 2.80
C PRO A 63 0.18 -4.97 4.08
N PRO A 64 0.06 -4.04 5.04
CA PRO A 64 0.73 -4.15 6.32
C PRO A 64 0.20 -5.35 7.12
N TYR A 65 1.12 -6.10 7.73
CA TYR A 65 0.81 -7.25 8.57
C TYR A 65 -0.03 -6.87 9.79
N GLY A 66 -1.00 -7.72 10.12
CA GLY A 66 -1.81 -7.60 11.33
C GLY A 66 -2.97 -6.62 11.19
N THR A 67 -3.36 -6.30 9.96
CA THR A 67 -4.53 -5.49 9.65
C THR A 67 -5.67 -6.37 9.16
N ARG A 68 -6.89 -5.85 9.11
CA ARG A 68 -7.99 -6.56 8.45
C ARG A 68 -7.75 -6.73 6.94
N LEU A 69 -6.90 -5.88 6.36
CA LEU A 69 -6.63 -5.80 4.92
C LEU A 69 -5.62 -6.86 4.45
N ASP A 70 -4.88 -7.50 5.37
CA ASP A 70 -3.94 -8.58 5.03
C ASP A 70 -4.44 -9.97 5.42
N ARG A 71 -5.71 -10.09 5.79
CA ARG A 71 -6.32 -11.35 6.24
C ARG A 71 -6.94 -12.11 5.07
N VAL A 72 -6.46 -13.33 4.83
CA VAL A 72 -7.05 -14.25 3.83
C VAL A 72 -8.24 -15.03 4.41
N PHE A 73 -9.03 -15.72 3.59
CA PHE A 73 -10.20 -16.51 4.02
C PHE A 73 -9.93 -17.50 5.16
N LEU A 74 -8.72 -18.10 5.20
CA LEU A 74 -8.27 -19.00 6.27
C LEU A 74 -7.98 -18.27 7.61
N GLY A 75 -8.27 -16.98 7.68
CA GLY A 75 -8.11 -16.14 8.86
C GLY A 75 -6.67 -15.75 9.18
N ARG A 76 -5.69 -16.12 8.34
CA ARG A 76 -4.26 -15.85 8.53
C ARG A 76 -3.87 -14.48 7.97
N HIS A 77 -2.93 -13.84 8.64
CA HIS A 77 -2.28 -12.62 8.19
C HIS A 77 -1.11 -12.95 7.26
N VAL A 78 -1.08 -12.33 6.08
CA VAL A 78 -0.05 -12.57 5.05
C VAL A 78 0.66 -11.28 4.62
N GLY A 79 0.44 -10.16 5.31
CA GLY A 79 1.04 -8.88 5.01
C GLY A 79 2.52 -8.77 5.42
N SER A 80 3.09 -7.59 5.22
CA SER A 80 4.48 -7.28 5.57
C SER A 80 4.59 -6.56 6.92
N ARG A 81 5.44 -7.06 7.81
CA ARG A 81 5.73 -6.44 9.12
C ARG A 81 6.65 -5.23 8.96
N ALA A 82 7.55 -5.26 7.98
CA ALA A 82 8.43 -4.16 7.60
C ALA A 82 7.59 -2.97 7.14
N LEU A 83 6.55 -3.21 6.35
CA LEU A 83 5.61 -2.16 5.98
C LEU A 83 4.81 -1.64 7.18
N THR A 84 4.32 -2.51 8.07
CA THR A 84 3.64 -2.08 9.31
C THR A 84 4.55 -1.17 10.14
N LYS A 85 5.83 -1.53 10.30
CA LYS A 85 6.81 -0.73 11.04
C LYS A 85 7.07 0.61 10.35
N PHE A 86 7.25 0.61 9.03
CA PHE A 86 7.51 1.82 8.26
C PHE A 86 6.34 2.81 8.33
N ILE A 87 5.10 2.34 8.21
CA ILE A 87 3.91 3.18 8.38
C ILE A 87 3.85 3.74 9.80
N GLY A 88 4.06 2.91 10.83
CA GLY A 88 4.04 3.38 12.22
C GLY A 88 5.16 4.36 12.58
N GLU A 89 6.32 4.25 11.94
CA GLU A 89 7.47 5.15 12.15
C GLU A 89 7.22 6.54 11.54
N TYR A 90 6.72 6.59 10.30
CA TYR A 90 6.60 7.84 9.55
C TYR A 90 5.21 8.48 9.56
N ASN A 91 4.18 7.71 9.95
CA ASN A 91 2.78 8.14 9.97
C ASN A 91 2.35 8.86 8.67
N PRO A 92 2.51 8.22 7.49
CA PRO A 92 2.15 8.82 6.22
C PRO A 92 0.67 9.20 6.16
N LEU A 93 0.33 10.10 5.23
CA LEU A 93 -1.04 10.56 5.04
C LEU A 93 -1.98 9.39 4.76
N THR A 94 -1.55 8.49 3.86
CA THR A 94 -2.31 7.28 3.51
C THR A 94 -1.38 6.21 2.92
N ALA A 95 -1.84 4.96 2.95
CA ALA A 95 -1.22 3.85 2.25
C ALA A 95 -2.27 3.10 1.41
N VAL A 96 -2.10 3.12 0.09
CA VAL A 96 -2.89 2.29 -0.84
C VAL A 96 -2.20 0.94 -0.97
N VAL A 97 -2.94 -0.13 -0.70
CA VAL A 97 -2.45 -1.51 -0.67
C VAL A 97 -3.26 -2.44 -1.57
N GLY A 98 -2.71 -3.60 -1.91
CA GLY A 98 -3.38 -4.58 -2.76
C GLY A 98 -3.13 -6.02 -2.33
N HIS A 99 -2.95 -6.88 -3.33
CA HIS A 99 -2.57 -8.30 -3.22
C HIS A 99 -3.57 -9.26 -2.54
N VAL A 100 -4.18 -8.87 -1.42
CA VAL A 100 -5.15 -9.70 -0.69
C VAL A 100 -6.56 -9.31 -1.14
N HIS A 101 -7.18 -10.12 -1.99
CA HIS A 101 -8.47 -9.81 -2.61
C HIS A 101 -9.64 -9.79 -1.61
N GLU A 102 -9.51 -10.56 -0.53
CA GLU A 102 -10.43 -10.62 0.60
C GLU A 102 -10.32 -9.40 1.51
N GLY A 103 -9.17 -8.72 1.44
CA GLY A 103 -8.82 -7.59 2.29
C GLY A 103 -9.35 -6.25 1.80
N ARG A 104 -10.32 -6.21 0.87
CA ARG A 104 -10.93 -4.94 0.41
C ARG A 104 -11.51 -4.18 1.61
N GLY A 105 -11.18 -2.91 1.73
CA GLY A 105 -11.60 -2.08 2.85
C GLY A 105 -10.59 -1.00 3.21
N GLU A 106 -10.82 -0.34 4.33
CA GLU A 106 -9.96 0.73 4.84
C GLU A 106 -9.71 0.61 6.36
N GLN A 107 -8.53 0.89 6.84
CA GLN A 107 -8.26 0.79 8.26
C GLN A 107 -7.26 1.83 8.70
N MET A 108 -7.47 2.40 9.89
CA MET A 108 -6.45 3.17 10.56
C MET A 108 -5.32 2.26 11.07
N LEU A 109 -4.08 2.69 10.83
CA LEU A 109 -2.87 2.21 11.51
C LEU A 109 -2.13 3.44 12.04
N GLY A 110 -2.29 3.71 13.34
CA GLY A 110 -1.92 5.01 13.90
C GLY A 110 -2.82 6.11 13.32
N SER A 111 -2.21 7.17 12.79
CA SER A 111 -2.93 8.25 12.07
C SER A 111 -3.04 8.04 10.57
N THR A 112 -2.49 6.94 10.03
CA THR A 112 -2.52 6.64 8.59
C THR A 112 -3.78 5.88 8.22
N VAL A 113 -4.53 6.38 7.24
CA VAL A 113 -5.61 5.62 6.57
C VAL A 113 -4.96 4.64 5.58
N ILE A 114 -5.13 3.34 5.79
CA ILE A 114 -4.73 2.32 4.81
C ILE A 114 -5.96 1.92 4.01
N VAL A 115 -5.86 1.85 2.69
CA VAL A 115 -6.95 1.44 1.80
C VAL A 115 -6.54 0.31 0.88
N ASN A 116 -7.36 -0.73 0.81
CA ASN A 116 -7.32 -1.74 -0.23
C ASN A 116 -8.58 -1.59 -1.10
N PRO A 117 -8.47 -1.09 -2.34
CA PRO A 117 -9.63 -0.87 -3.21
C PRO A 117 -10.31 -2.18 -3.65
N GLY A 118 -9.60 -3.31 -3.54
CA GLY A 118 -10.02 -4.59 -4.08
C GLY A 118 -9.57 -4.77 -5.55
N PRO A 119 -9.85 -5.95 -6.13
CA PRO A 119 -9.36 -6.30 -7.46
C PRO A 119 -10.15 -5.57 -8.55
N GLY A 120 -9.46 -4.73 -9.32
CA GLY A 120 -10.03 -3.99 -10.46
C GLY A 120 -10.64 -4.89 -11.54
N ALA A 121 -10.15 -6.12 -11.71
CA ALA A 121 -10.74 -7.10 -12.62
C ALA A 121 -12.19 -7.49 -12.28
N ARG A 122 -12.64 -7.23 -11.04
CA ARG A 122 -14.05 -7.39 -10.60
C ARG A 122 -14.80 -6.06 -10.56
N GLY A 123 -14.26 -5.00 -11.16
CA GLY A 123 -14.86 -3.67 -11.19
C GLY A 123 -14.66 -2.86 -9.90
N PHE A 124 -13.92 -3.37 -8.90
CA PHE A 124 -13.70 -2.64 -7.66
C PHE A 124 -12.69 -1.50 -7.81
N TYR A 125 -12.97 -0.37 -7.17
CA TYR A 125 -12.09 0.80 -7.12
C TYR A 125 -12.28 1.58 -5.82
N GLY A 126 -11.33 2.48 -5.54
CA GLY A 126 -11.42 3.46 -4.47
C GLY A 126 -11.30 4.87 -5.02
N LEU A 127 -12.16 5.77 -4.56
CA LEU A 127 -12.04 7.21 -4.76
C LEU A 127 -11.46 7.81 -3.49
N MET A 128 -10.45 8.65 -3.66
CA MET A 128 -9.75 9.29 -2.56
C MET A 128 -9.81 10.80 -2.73
N GLU A 129 -10.40 11.48 -1.75
CA GLU A 129 -10.54 12.93 -1.73
C GLU A 129 -9.59 13.52 -0.70
N LEU A 130 -8.85 14.54 -1.12
CA LEU A 130 -7.88 15.24 -0.27
C LEU A 130 -8.52 16.54 0.23
N GLY A 131 -8.84 16.58 1.52
CA GLY A 131 -9.38 17.75 2.20
C GLY A 131 -8.32 18.47 3.04
N SER A 132 -8.72 19.57 3.68
CA SER A 132 -7.88 20.27 4.67
C SER A 132 -7.61 19.42 5.92
N ASP A 133 -8.54 18.53 6.25
CA ASP A 133 -8.54 17.77 7.51
C ASP A 133 -8.00 16.34 7.34
N GLY A 134 -7.59 15.97 6.13
CA GLY A 134 -7.01 14.66 5.83
C GLY A 134 -7.52 14.05 4.52
N VAL A 135 -7.69 12.74 4.55
CA VAL A 135 -8.06 11.93 3.38
C VAL A 135 -9.37 11.21 3.66
N GLU A 136 -10.34 11.38 2.76
CA GLU A 136 -11.58 10.61 2.74
C GLU A 136 -11.51 9.57 1.62
N VAL A 137 -11.98 8.36 1.89
CA VAL A 137 -11.93 7.24 0.95
C VAL A 137 -13.33 6.66 0.77
N THR A 138 -13.75 6.52 -0.48
CA THR A 138 -14.99 5.82 -0.85
C THR A 138 -14.66 4.60 -1.69
N LEU A 139 -15.14 3.44 -1.27
CA LEU A 139 -14.91 2.16 -1.96
C LEU A 139 -16.13 1.74 -2.79
N SER A 140 -15.99 1.70 -4.11
CA SER A 140 -17.07 1.43 -5.05
C SER A 140 -16.79 0.25 -5.98
N GLN A 141 -17.78 -0.09 -6.82
CA GLN A 141 -17.73 -1.11 -7.85
C GLN A 141 -18.51 -0.62 -9.08
N ILE A 142 -17.97 -0.79 -10.28
CA ILE A 142 -18.69 -0.52 -11.55
C ILE A 142 -19.55 -1.70 -11.99
#